data_AF-A0A561VYE9-F1
#
_entry.id   AF-A0A561VYE9-F1
#
_cell.length_a   1.000
_cell.length_b   1.000
_cell.length_c   1.000
_cell.angle_alpha   90.00
_cell.angle_beta   90.00
_cell.angle_gamma   90.00
#
_symmetry.space_group_name_H-M   'P 1'
#
loop_
_entity.id
_entity.type
_entity.pdbx_description
1 polymer ?
#
loop_
_entity_poly.entity_id
_entity_poly.type
_entity_poly.pdbx_seq_one_letter_code
_entity_poly.pdbx_strand_id
1 'polypeptide(L)'
;MLGVSREALQRSYQWSPEVTDAFPACAQLIDRFLTLHRRRYRRLASLHVIWFKVIGAIEIVLSITLPLLFVVPIIRDERKNYVFLAVVSVVVAIAAGLRNFYSWDTNWRLYRSQEFILAGLVAQWEVSMLQILRANPADAQILALDETAVVLTRLTELFDHENSTLFNAVVPPESVKKTVRVAQPPPAP
;
A
#
# COMPACT_ATOMS: atom_id res chain seq x y z
N MET A 1 3.65 10.58 15.35
CA MET A 1 4.10 9.36 14.65
C MET A 1 4.72 8.43 15.67
N LEU A 2 4.03 7.37 16.09
CA LEU A 2 4.63 6.33 16.93
C LEU A 2 5.68 5.60 16.08
N GLY A 3 6.94 5.93 16.31
CA GLY A 3 8.08 5.37 15.61
C GLY A 3 8.32 3.94 16.06
N VAL A 4 7.49 3.00 15.61
CA VAL A 4 7.88 1.59 15.63
C VAL A 4 9.14 1.50 14.78
N SER A 5 10.28 1.27 15.44
CA SER A 5 11.58 1.18 14.78
C SER A 5 11.49 0.19 13.63
N ARG A 6 12.05 0.54 12.47
CA ARG A 6 12.12 -0.35 11.30
C ARG A 6 12.72 -1.71 11.65
N GLU A 7 13.61 -1.71 12.64
CA GLU A 7 14.25 -2.92 13.16
C GLU A 7 13.27 -3.79 13.94
N ALA A 8 12.33 -3.19 14.68
CA ALA A 8 11.30 -3.93 15.40
C ALA A 8 10.35 -4.66 14.44
N LEU A 9 9.99 -4.01 13.33
CA LEU A 9 9.21 -4.66 12.27
C LEU A 9 10.01 -5.72 11.53
N GLN A 10 11.31 -5.51 11.31
CA GLN A 10 12.14 -6.56 10.71
C GLN A 10 12.26 -7.79 11.61
N ARG A 11 12.34 -7.60 12.93
CA ARG A 11 12.33 -8.70 13.90
C ARG A 11 10.99 -9.42 13.96
N SER A 12 9.85 -8.74 13.81
CA SER A 12 8.55 -9.42 13.83
C SER A 12 8.32 -10.37 12.66
N TYR A 13 9.16 -10.34 11.63
CA TYR A 13 9.13 -11.30 10.52
C TYR A 13 10.19 -12.40 10.62
N GLN A 14 11.04 -12.37 11.65
CA GLN A 14 12.00 -13.43 11.91
C GLN A 14 11.38 -14.40 12.89
N TRP A 15 10.89 -15.53 12.38
CA TRP A 15 10.46 -16.65 13.22
C TRP A 15 11.66 -17.36 13.84
N SER A 16 11.40 -18.16 14.88
CA SER A 16 12.43 -18.86 15.62
C SER A 16 13.26 -19.81 14.73
N PRO A 17 14.57 -19.94 15.00
CA PRO A 17 15.41 -20.89 14.26
C PRO A 17 14.94 -22.33 14.49
N GLU A 18 14.36 -22.64 15.66
CA GLU A 18 13.83 -23.96 16.02
C GLU A 18 12.74 -24.41 15.04
N VAL A 19 11.83 -23.52 14.64
CA VAL A 19 10.78 -23.82 13.65
C VAL A 19 11.40 -24.05 12.26
N THR A 20 12.45 -23.29 11.92
CA THR A 20 13.14 -23.44 10.63
C THR A 20 13.88 -24.77 10.54
N ASP A 21 14.52 -25.18 11.63
CA ASP A 21 15.31 -26.41 11.68
C ASP A 21 14.38 -27.64 11.69
N ALA A 22 13.24 -27.57 12.37
CA ALA A 22 12.29 -28.66 12.44
C ALA A 22 11.39 -28.80 11.21
N PHE A 23 10.98 -27.67 10.61
CA PHE A 23 10.04 -27.64 9.48
C PHE A 23 10.55 -26.76 8.32
N PRO A 24 11.68 -27.12 7.69
CA PRO A 24 12.33 -26.27 6.69
C PRO A 24 11.46 -26.02 5.46
N ALA A 25 10.65 -27.01 5.04
CA ALA A 25 9.76 -26.86 3.89
C ALA A 25 8.64 -25.83 4.13
N CYS A 26 8.02 -25.85 5.31
CA CYS A 26 6.99 -24.89 5.70
C CYS A 26 7.57 -23.48 5.81
N ALA A 27 8.74 -23.34 6.44
CA ALA A 27 9.44 -22.07 6.56
C ALA A 27 9.79 -21.48 5.18
N GLN A 28 10.30 -22.30 4.24
CA GLN A 28 10.60 -21.85 2.87
C GLN A 28 9.35 -21.41 2.09
N LEU A 29 8.22 -22.12 2.25
CA LEU A 29 6.97 -21.77 1.58
C LEU A 29 6.45 -20.40 2.04
N ILE A 30 6.42 -20.18 3.35
CA ILE A 30 6.01 -18.90 3.93
C ILE A 30 7.00 -17.80 3.54
N ASP A 31 8.31 -18.02 3.64
CA ASP A 31 9.31 -17.01 3.26
C ASP A 31 9.14 -16.58 1.81
N ARG A 32 8.93 -17.53 0.89
CA ARG A 32 8.74 -17.24 -0.54
C ARG A 32 7.49 -16.39 -0.79
N PHE A 33 6.39 -16.67 -0.10
CA PHE A 33 5.16 -15.87 -0.21
C PHE A 33 5.33 -14.46 0.39
N LEU A 34 5.95 -14.37 1.56
CA LEU A 34 6.17 -13.11 2.27
C LEU A 34 7.18 -12.20 1.57
N THR A 35 8.29 -12.74 1.09
CA THR A 35 9.37 -11.94 0.47
C THR A 35 8.92 -11.20 -0.78
N LEU A 36 8.07 -11.83 -1.59
CA LEU A 36 7.53 -11.26 -2.82
C LEU A 36 6.64 -10.04 -2.50
N HIS A 37 5.73 -10.21 -1.55
CA HIS A 37 4.80 -9.16 -1.13
C HIS A 37 5.51 -8.04 -0.35
N ARG A 38 6.40 -8.40 0.57
CA ARG A 38 7.19 -7.46 1.37
C ARG A 38 8.04 -6.52 0.51
N ARG A 39 8.68 -7.03 -0.56
CA ARG A 39 9.44 -6.17 -1.48
C ARG A 39 8.55 -5.15 -2.19
N ARG A 40 7.34 -5.56 -2.58
CA ARG A 40 6.36 -4.69 -3.24
C ARG A 40 5.85 -3.60 -2.29
N TYR A 41 5.39 -3.97 -1.10
CA TYR A 41 4.93 -3.00 -0.09
C TYR A 41 6.03 -2.03 0.32
N ARG A 42 7.26 -2.51 0.49
CA ARG A 42 8.38 -1.63 0.87
C ARG A 42 8.66 -0.57 -0.19
N ARG A 43 8.64 -0.95 -1.47
CA ARG A 43 8.81 0.02 -2.57
C ARG A 43 7.66 1.02 -2.59
N LEU A 44 6.41 0.55 -2.53
CA LEU A 44 5.23 1.41 -2.55
C LEU A 44 5.18 2.36 -1.36
N ALA A 45 5.39 1.86 -0.13
CA ALA A 45 5.41 2.67 1.07
C ALA A 45 6.53 3.72 1.04
N SER A 46 7.72 3.36 0.55
CA SER A 46 8.83 4.32 0.43
C SER A 46 8.54 5.43 -0.58
N LEU A 47 7.92 5.09 -1.72
CA LEU A 47 7.46 6.06 -2.71
C LEU A 47 6.46 7.03 -2.11
N HIS A 48 5.46 6.53 -1.38
CA HIS A 48 4.44 7.37 -0.73
C HIS A 48 5.05 8.34 0.28
N VAL A 49 6.01 7.90 1.09
CA VAL A 49 6.71 8.78 2.04
C VAL A 49 7.53 9.85 1.32
N ILE A 50 8.19 9.51 0.21
CA ILE A 50 8.96 10.48 -0.59
C ILE A 50 8.00 11.51 -1.19
N TRP A 51 6.90 11.08 -1.82
CA TRP A 51 5.91 11.98 -2.41
C TRP A 51 5.28 12.90 -1.37
N PHE A 52 4.92 12.35 -0.20
CA PHE A 52 4.40 13.16 0.91
C PHE A 52 5.40 14.23 1.35
N LYS A 53 6.68 13.89 1.47
CA LYS A 53 7.73 14.85 1.85
C LYS A 53 7.95 15.92 0.78
N VAL A 54 8.00 15.52 -0.48
CA VAL A 54 8.21 16.45 -1.60
C VAL A 54 7.05 17.44 -1.70
N ILE A 55 5.82 16.96 -1.58
CA ILE A 55 4.63 17.80 -1.75
C ILE A 55 4.40 18.68 -0.54
N GLY A 56 4.61 18.15 0.68
CA GLY A 56 4.61 18.98 1.88
C GLY A 56 5.70 20.05 1.85
N ALA A 57 6.90 19.74 1.35
CA ALA A 57 7.96 20.74 1.19
C ALA A 57 7.58 21.82 0.16
N ILE A 58 6.98 21.44 -0.96
CA ILE A 58 6.46 22.38 -1.97
C ILE A 58 5.38 23.27 -1.35
N GLU A 59 4.41 22.71 -0.62
CA GLU A 59 3.35 23.48 0.05
C GLU A 59 3.94 24.52 1.03
N ILE A 60 4.93 24.13 1.85
CA ILE A 60 5.59 25.03 2.80
C ILE A 60 6.32 26.15 2.06
N VAL A 61 7.11 25.81 1.04
CA VAL A 61 7.85 26.80 0.24
C VAL A 61 6.89 27.78 -0.41
N LEU A 62 5.81 27.30 -1.04
CA LEU A 62 4.81 28.17 -1.67
C LEU A 62 4.09 29.04 -0.65
N SER A 63 3.76 28.48 0.53
CA SER A 63 3.08 29.23 1.60
C SER A 63 3.95 30.37 2.15
N ILE A 64 5.27 30.20 2.21
CA ILE A 64 6.20 31.28 2.62
C ILE A 64 6.45 32.26 1.48
N THR A 65 6.50 31.78 0.24
CA THR A 65 6.78 32.61 -0.95
C THR A 65 5.64 33.59 -1.24
N LEU A 66 4.38 33.20 -0.96
CA LEU A 66 3.19 34.00 -1.26
C LEU A 66 3.17 35.34 -0.49
N PRO A 67 3.29 35.38 0.85
CA PRO A 67 3.36 36.63 1.61
C PRO A 67 4.61 37.45 1.27
N LEU A 68 5.74 36.79 1.00
CA LEU A 68 7.00 37.46 0.68
C LEU A 68 6.89 38.29 -0.61
N LEU A 69 6.17 37.78 -1.62
CA LEU A 69 5.88 38.51 -2.87
C LEU A 69 5.08 39.80 -2.66
N PHE A 70 4.19 39.83 -1.68
CA PHE A 70 3.39 41.02 -1.38
C PHE A 70 4.20 42.07 -0.61
N VAL A 71 5.13 41.64 0.26
CA VAL A 71 5.91 42.54 1.11
C VAL A 71 7.15 43.07 0.39
N VAL A 72 7.82 42.23 -0.40
CA VAL A 72 9.02 42.60 -1.15
C VAL A 72 8.71 42.43 -2.63
N PRO A 73 8.55 43.51 -3.42
CA PRO A 73 8.43 43.40 -4.86
C PRO A 73 9.78 42.93 -5.43
N ILE A 74 9.99 41.61 -5.46
CA ILE A 74 11.22 40.97 -5.95
C ILE A 74 11.44 41.31 -7.44
N ILE A 75 10.36 41.54 -8.19
CA ILE A 75 10.41 41.94 -9.59
C ILE A 75 9.84 43.36 -9.72
N ARG A 76 10.68 44.29 -10.19
CA ARG A 76 10.34 45.70 -10.45
C ARG A 76 9.25 45.89 -11.52
N ASP A 77 8.93 44.83 -12.26
CA ASP A 77 8.03 44.84 -13.41
C ASP A 77 6.69 44.22 -12.99
N GLU A 78 5.66 45.05 -12.83
CA GLU A 78 4.34 44.65 -12.32
C GLU A 78 3.72 43.50 -13.14
N ARG A 79 3.96 43.47 -14.46
CA ARG A 79 3.42 42.42 -15.33
C ARG A 79 3.98 41.04 -15.00
N LYS A 80 5.25 40.96 -14.61
CA LYS A 80 5.92 39.70 -14.23
C LYS A 80 5.43 39.18 -12.88
N ASN A 81 5.07 40.08 -11.96
CA ASN A 81 4.47 39.70 -10.68
C ASN A 81 3.11 39.02 -10.86
N TYR A 82 2.24 39.55 -11.75
CA TYR A 82 0.96 38.90 -12.07
C TYR A 82 1.13 37.49 -12.67
N VAL A 83 2.08 37.33 -13.61
CA VAL A 83 2.37 36.01 -14.20
C VAL A 83 2.90 35.04 -13.14
N PHE A 84 3.78 35.49 -12.25
CA PHE A 84 4.33 34.65 -11.19
C PHE A 84 3.24 34.22 -10.20
N LEU A 85 2.36 35.12 -9.78
CA LEU A 85 1.22 34.82 -8.91
C LEU A 85 0.29 33.78 -9.55
N ALA A 86 0.00 33.91 -10.86
CA ALA A 86 -0.79 32.94 -11.60
C ALA A 86 -0.10 31.56 -11.59
N VAL A 87 1.21 31.49 -11.86
CA VAL A 87 1.98 30.24 -11.81
C VAL A 87 1.92 29.61 -10.42
N VAL A 88 2.16 30.38 -9.36
CA VAL A 88 2.08 29.89 -7.97
C VAL A 88 0.69 29.33 -7.67
N SER A 89 -0.38 30.05 -8.03
CA SER A 89 -1.75 29.59 -7.81
C SER A 89 -2.06 28.27 -8.54
N VAL A 90 -1.60 28.12 -9.78
CA VAL A 90 -1.73 26.87 -10.56
C VAL A 90 -0.95 25.73 -9.89
N VAL A 91 0.26 25.97 -9.40
CA VAL A 91 1.05 24.96 -8.70
C VAL A 91 0.38 24.54 -7.39
N VAL A 92 -0.18 25.49 -6.61
CA VAL A 92 -0.97 25.16 -5.40
C VAL A 92 -2.19 24.31 -5.78
N ALA A 93 -2.94 24.69 -6.81
CA ALA A 93 -4.12 23.95 -7.25
C ALA A 93 -3.76 22.52 -7.71
N ILE A 94 -2.67 22.37 -8.46
CA ILE A 94 -2.15 21.05 -8.86
C ILE A 94 -1.74 20.25 -7.63
N ALA A 95 -1.01 20.84 -6.67
CA ALA A 95 -0.59 20.16 -5.45
C ALA A 95 -1.79 19.70 -4.61
N ALA A 96 -2.80 20.55 -4.43
CA ALA A 96 -4.04 20.23 -3.74
C ALA A 96 -4.83 19.12 -4.48
N GLY A 97 -4.91 19.20 -5.81
CA GLY A 97 -5.51 18.18 -6.65
C GLY A 97 -4.79 16.84 -6.53
N LEU A 98 -3.45 16.84 -6.57
CA LEU A 98 -2.62 15.65 -6.43
C LEU A 98 -2.78 15.02 -5.05
N ARG A 99 -2.84 15.85 -4.00
CA ARG A 99 -3.09 15.42 -2.62
C ARG A 99 -4.44 14.72 -2.46
N ASN A 100 -5.48 15.29 -3.06
CA ASN A 100 -6.82 14.72 -3.00
C ASN A 100 -6.92 13.44 -3.86
N PHE A 101 -6.38 13.47 -5.08
CA PHE A 101 -6.41 12.36 -6.02
C PHE A 101 -5.68 11.12 -5.47
N TYR A 102 -4.49 11.32 -4.90
CA TYR A 102 -3.67 10.21 -4.46
C TYR A 102 -4.02 9.70 -3.05
N SER A 103 -4.91 10.40 -2.32
CA SER A 103 -5.39 10.03 -0.98
C SER A 103 -4.30 9.41 -0.10
N TRP A 104 -3.11 10.05 -0.06
CA TRP A 104 -1.90 9.46 0.52
C TRP A 104 -2.07 9.01 1.96
N ASP A 105 -2.88 9.70 2.75
CA ASP A 105 -3.15 9.33 4.14
C ASP A 105 -3.90 7.99 4.23
N THR A 106 -4.93 7.82 3.41
CA THR A 106 -5.72 6.57 3.34
C THR A 106 -4.85 5.41 2.88
N ASN A 107 -4.09 5.60 1.79
CA ASN A 107 -3.20 4.57 1.25
C ASN A 107 -2.08 4.21 2.23
N TRP A 108 -1.48 5.19 2.89
CA TRP A 108 -0.45 4.93 3.90
C TRP A 108 -1.01 4.16 5.10
N ARG A 109 -2.18 4.55 5.63
CA ARG A 109 -2.84 3.83 6.72
C ARG A 109 -3.18 2.40 6.34
N LEU A 110 -3.67 2.19 5.11
CA LEU A 110 -4.01 0.87 4.58
C LEU A 110 -2.76 -0.04 4.52
N TYR A 111 -1.66 0.45 3.94
CA TYR A 111 -0.41 -0.34 3.92
C TYR A 111 0.10 -0.63 5.32
N ARG A 112 -0.06 0.31 6.26
CA ARG A 112 0.37 0.10 7.64
C ARG A 112 -0.49 -0.90 8.39
N SER A 113 -1.80 -0.86 8.25
CA SER A 113 -2.68 -1.84 8.89
C SER A 113 -2.42 -3.24 8.34
N GLN A 114 -2.20 -3.38 7.03
CA GLN A 114 -1.84 -4.65 6.40
C GLN A 114 -0.51 -5.20 6.92
N GLU A 115 0.51 -4.37 7.11
CA GLU A 115 1.79 -4.79 7.68
C GLU A 115 1.60 -5.41 9.07
N PHE A 116 0.73 -4.81 9.91
CA PHE A 116 0.39 -5.35 11.23
C PHE A 116 -0.39 -6.66 11.16
N ILE A 117 -1.36 -6.78 10.25
CA ILE A 117 -2.13 -8.03 10.07
C ILE A 117 -1.22 -9.15 9.58
N LEU A 118 -0.34 -8.85 8.62
CA LEU A 118 0.65 -9.80 8.10
C LEU A 118 1.59 -10.29 9.21
N ALA A 119 2.11 -9.37 10.02
CA ALA A 119 2.94 -9.72 11.18
C ALA A 119 2.17 -10.57 12.20
N GLY A 120 0.89 -10.26 12.43
CA GLY A 120 0.01 -11.05 13.31
C GLY A 120 -0.21 -12.48 12.81
N LEU A 121 -0.45 -12.66 11.51
CA LEU A 121 -0.61 -13.99 10.88
C LEU A 121 0.68 -14.82 10.99
N VAL A 122 1.84 -14.21 10.77
CA VAL A 122 3.14 -14.89 10.90
C VAL A 122 3.41 -15.28 12.37
N ALA A 123 3.13 -14.39 13.31
CA ALA A 123 3.27 -14.68 14.74
C ALA A 123 2.31 -15.80 15.19
N GLN A 124 1.07 -15.80 14.70
CA GLN A 124 0.12 -16.87 14.98
C GLN A 124 0.61 -18.22 14.43
N TRP A 125 1.08 -18.24 13.18
CA TRP A 125 1.66 -19.43 12.56
C TRP A 125 2.85 -19.95 13.37
N GLU A 126 3.78 -19.07 13.76
CA GLU A 126 4.95 -19.44 14.55
C GLU A 126 4.55 -20.09 15.88
N VAL A 127 3.56 -19.52 16.58
CA VAL A 127 3.03 -20.09 17.82
C VAL A 127 2.43 -21.48 17.57
N SER A 128 1.66 -21.68 16.48
CA SER A 128 1.14 -23.00 16.10
C SER A 128 2.27 -24.00 15.84
N MET A 129 3.31 -23.61 15.11
CA MET A 129 4.46 -24.47 14.82
C MET A 129 5.21 -24.87 16.10
N LEU A 130 5.43 -23.92 17.02
CA LEU A 130 6.08 -24.19 18.31
C LEU A 130 5.24 -25.13 19.19
N GLN A 131 3.91 -25.02 19.15
CA GLN A 131 3.02 -25.94 19.85
C GLN A 131 3.12 -27.36 19.29
N ILE A 132 3.12 -27.51 17.96
CA ILE A 132 3.31 -28.81 17.29
C ILE A 132 4.68 -29.41 17.65
N LEU A 133 5.73 -28.58 17.58
CA LEU A 133 7.09 -28.99 17.94
C LEU A 133 7.16 -29.50 19.38
N ARG A 134 6.55 -28.78 20.32
CA ARG A 134 6.58 -29.12 21.74
C ARG A 134 5.72 -30.35 22.07
N ALA A 135 4.58 -30.53 21.39
CA ALA A 135 3.73 -31.70 21.56
C ALA A 135 4.38 -32.98 20.99
N ASN A 136 5.29 -32.82 20.01
CA ASN A 136 5.99 -33.90 19.32
C ASN A 136 5.09 -35.08 18.91
N PRO A 137 3.95 -34.84 18.22
CA PRO A 137 3.08 -35.90 17.77
C PRO A 137 3.76 -36.71 16.65
N ALA A 138 3.35 -37.98 16.48
CA ALA A 138 3.85 -38.84 15.40
C ALA A 138 3.67 -38.21 14.01
N ASP A 139 2.60 -37.43 13.83
CA ASP A 139 2.23 -36.77 12.57
C ASP A 139 2.61 -35.29 12.52
N ALA A 140 3.63 -34.85 13.26
CA ALA A 140 4.02 -33.44 13.38
C ALA A 140 4.20 -32.72 12.03
N GLN A 141 4.76 -33.39 11.02
CA GLN A 141 4.94 -32.78 9.70
C GLN A 141 3.63 -32.53 8.96
N ILE A 142 2.66 -33.44 9.09
CA ILE A 142 1.36 -33.30 8.43
C ILE A 142 0.59 -32.14 9.06
N LEU A 143 0.60 -32.06 10.40
CA LEU A 143 -0.02 -30.96 11.14
C LEU A 143 0.64 -29.61 10.80
N ALA A 144 1.97 -29.58 10.68
CA ALA A 144 2.68 -28.37 10.29
C ALA A 144 2.32 -27.91 8.87
N LEU A 145 2.12 -28.85 7.93
CA LEU A 145 1.69 -28.53 6.58
C LEU A 145 0.24 -28.01 6.54
N ASP A 146 -0.66 -28.62 7.31
CA ASP A 146 -2.06 -28.20 7.38
C ASP A 146 -2.19 -26.78 7.95
N GLU A 147 -1.53 -26.49 9.07
CA GLU A 147 -1.46 -25.13 9.64
C GLU A 147 -0.84 -24.13 8.67
N THR A 148 0.19 -24.53 7.92
CA THR A 148 0.79 -23.67 6.90
C THR A 148 -0.18 -23.40 5.76
N ALA A 149 -0.97 -24.39 5.32
CA ALA A 149 -1.99 -24.22 4.29
C ALA A 149 -3.12 -23.28 4.73
N VAL A 150 -3.55 -23.37 5.98
CA VAL A 150 -4.54 -22.46 6.57
C VAL A 150 -4.03 -21.01 6.54
N VAL A 151 -2.78 -20.79 6.94
CA VAL A 151 -2.18 -19.45 6.95
C VAL A 151 -2.00 -18.92 5.53
N LEU A 152 -1.56 -19.74 4.57
CA LEU A 152 -1.46 -19.34 3.16
C LEU A 152 -2.82 -18.97 2.55
N THR A 153 -3.88 -19.68 2.92
CA THR A 153 -5.26 -19.35 2.49
C THR A 153 -5.66 -17.98 3.01
N ARG A 154 -5.48 -17.72 4.32
CA ARG A 154 -5.78 -16.41 4.93
C ARG A 154 -4.95 -15.27 4.33
N LEU A 155 -3.68 -15.53 4.01
CA LEU A 155 -2.84 -14.55 3.34
C LEU A 155 -3.37 -14.22 1.93
N THR A 156 -3.79 -15.25 1.19
CA THR A 156 -4.36 -15.08 -0.15
C THR A 156 -5.66 -14.27 -0.10
N GLU A 157 -6.56 -14.59 0.83
CA GLU A 157 -7.80 -13.83 1.07
C GLU A 157 -7.52 -12.36 1.42
N LEU A 158 -6.52 -12.11 2.26
CA LEU A 158 -6.10 -10.75 2.61
C LEU A 158 -5.61 -9.98 1.39
N PHE A 159 -4.84 -10.63 0.51
CA PHE A 159 -4.36 -10.02 -0.72
C PHE A 159 -5.47 -9.80 -1.75
N ASP A 160 -6.44 -10.72 -1.88
CA ASP A 160 -7.59 -10.54 -2.75
C ASP A 160 -8.50 -9.40 -2.25
N HIS A 161 -8.66 -9.28 -0.93
CA HIS A 161 -9.39 -8.17 -0.33
C HIS A 161 -8.67 -6.82 -0.57
N GLU A 162 -7.35 -6.78 -0.45
CA GLU A 162 -6.59 -5.60 -0.83
C GLU A 162 -6.76 -5.26 -2.30
N ASN A 163 -6.58 -6.25 -3.18
CA ASN A 163 -6.58 -6.03 -4.62
C ASN A 163 -7.96 -5.52 -5.05
N SER A 164 -9.05 -6.10 -4.53
CA SER A 164 -10.40 -5.61 -4.77
C SER A 164 -10.62 -4.20 -4.20
N THR A 165 -10.06 -3.86 -3.04
CA THR A 165 -10.17 -2.50 -2.49
C THR A 165 -9.43 -1.47 -3.36
N LEU A 166 -8.22 -1.81 -3.82
CA LEU A 166 -7.41 -0.96 -4.71
C LEU A 166 -8.03 -0.83 -6.11
N PHE A 167 -8.59 -1.92 -6.66
CA PHE A 167 -9.21 -1.92 -7.98
C PHE A 167 -10.64 -1.38 -7.99
N ASN A 168 -11.41 -1.50 -6.91
CA ASN A 168 -12.71 -0.84 -6.81
C ASN A 168 -12.59 0.69 -6.76
N ALA A 169 -11.43 1.22 -6.33
CA ALA A 169 -11.11 2.63 -6.48
C ALA A 169 -10.85 3.04 -7.95
N VAL A 170 -10.49 2.08 -8.81
CA VAL A 170 -10.32 2.26 -10.25
C VAL A 170 -11.56 1.69 -10.94
N VAL A 171 -12.66 2.43 -10.91
CA VAL A 171 -13.88 2.05 -11.65
C VAL A 171 -13.49 1.82 -13.12
N PRO A 172 -13.54 0.57 -13.63
CA PRO A 172 -13.32 0.35 -15.05
C PRO A 172 -14.48 1.05 -15.79
N PRO A 173 -14.22 1.79 -16.87
CA PRO A 173 -15.30 2.46 -17.59
C PRO A 173 -16.26 1.41 -18.15
N GLU A 174 -17.44 1.27 -17.53
CA GLU A 174 -18.53 0.42 -18.03
C GLU A 174 -19.13 0.92 -19.37
N SER A 175 -18.58 1.99 -19.97
CA SER A 175 -19.11 2.61 -21.19
C SER A 175 -18.70 1.94 -22.51
N VAL A 176 -18.01 0.79 -22.49
CA VAL A 176 -17.75 -0.02 -23.71
C VAL A 176 -18.55 -1.33 -23.73
N LYS A 177 -19.65 -1.41 -22.98
CA LYS A 177 -20.82 -2.23 -23.39
C LYS A 177 -21.80 -1.34 -24.16
N LYS A 178 -21.28 -0.66 -25.18
CA LYS A 178 -22.09 0.06 -26.16
C LYS A 178 -22.88 -0.99 -26.94
N THR A 179 -24.07 -1.27 -26.46
CA THR A 179 -25.29 -1.36 -27.28
C THR A 179 -25.01 -1.75 -28.74
N VAL A 180 -24.60 -3.00 -28.97
CA VAL A 180 -24.96 -3.67 -30.23
C VAL A 180 -26.44 -3.95 -30.08
N ARG A 181 -27.23 -2.88 -30.24
CA ARG A 181 -28.65 -2.94 -30.55
C ARG A 181 -28.70 -3.83 -31.78
N VAL A 182 -29.14 -5.05 -31.60
CA VAL A 182 -29.65 -5.88 -32.70
C VAL A 182 -30.68 -4.99 -33.40
N ALA A 183 -30.31 -4.47 -34.57
CA ALA A 183 -31.25 -3.81 -35.46
C ALA A 183 -32.24 -4.87 -35.90
N GLN A 184 -33.35 -4.98 -35.18
CA GLN A 184 -34.48 -5.79 -35.56
C GLN A 184 -35.01 -5.18 -36.87
N PRO A 185 -35.00 -5.90 -38.00
CA PRO A 185 -35.49 -5.36 -39.26
C PRO A 185 -37.00 -5.07 -39.12
N PRO A 186 -37.50 -3.99 -39.74
CA PRO A 186 -38.90 -3.62 -39.65
C PRO A 186 -39.80 -4.73 -40.25
N PRO A 187 -41.01 -4.95 -39.70
CA PRO A 187 -41.97 -5.89 -40.27
C PRO A 187 -42.37 -5.43 -41.68
N ALA A 188 -42.38 -6.37 -42.63
CA ALA A 188 -42.79 -6.17 -44.00
C ALA A 188 -44.29 -5.80 -44.09
N PRO A 189 -44.68 -4.95 -45.06
CA PRO A 189 -46.06 -4.45 -45.20
C PRO A 189 -47.08 -5.54 -45.59
#